data_AF-A0A523HAK7-F1
#
_entry.id   AF-A0A523HAK7-F1
#
_cell.length_a   1.000
_cell.length_b   1.000
_cell.length_c   1.000
_cell.angle_alpha   90.00
_cell.angle_beta   90.00
_cell.angle_gamma   90.00
#
_symmetry.space_group_name_H-M   'P 1'
#
loop_
_entity.id
_entity.type
_entity.pdbx_description
1 polymer ?
#
loop_
_entity_poly.entity_id
_entity_poly.type
_entity_poly.pdbx_seq_one_letter_code
_entity_poly.pdbx_strand_id
1 'polypeptide(L)'
;DFIFDAVGKNTFGKCKLLLKDGGVYISSELGPYSQNIFFAVFTSIVGNKKVIFPVPYSIQKTILYINDLLKKEKFVPIIDREYPLEDISKAYEYVLTGEKTGNVIINI
;
A
#
# COMPACT_ATOMS: atom_id res chain seq x y z
N ASP A 1 -4.49 -14.39 -7.63
CA ASP A 1 -4.02 -14.97 -6.35
C ASP A 1 -4.06 -13.94 -5.23
N PHE A 2 -3.50 -12.75 -5.45
CA PHE A 2 -3.59 -11.62 -4.51
C PHE A 2 -4.19 -10.38 -5.18
N ILE A 3 -4.91 -9.58 -4.40
CA ILE A 3 -5.30 -8.20 -4.73
C ILE A 3 -4.82 -7.32 -3.59
N PHE A 4 -4.00 -6.31 -3.90
CA PHE A 4 -3.50 -5.34 -2.93
C PHE A 4 -4.11 -3.96 -3.20
N ASP A 5 -4.99 -3.50 -2.31
CA ASP A 5 -5.54 -2.15 -2.34
C ASP A 5 -4.69 -1.21 -1.46
N ALA A 6 -3.83 -0.43 -2.11
CA ALA A 6 -2.93 0.51 -1.45
C ALA A 6 -3.54 1.93 -1.29
N VAL A 7 -4.78 2.17 -1.76
CA VAL A 7 -5.40 3.50 -1.78
C VAL A 7 -6.78 3.50 -1.09
N GLY A 8 -7.38 2.32 -0.86
CA GLY A 8 -8.69 2.19 -0.22
C GLY A 8 -9.86 2.56 -1.13
N LYS A 9 -9.64 2.60 -2.45
CA LYS A 9 -10.71 2.88 -3.43
C LYS A 9 -11.60 1.65 -3.68
N ASN A 10 -11.15 0.46 -3.26
CA ASN A 10 -11.87 -0.79 -3.45
C ASN A 10 -12.30 -1.40 -2.10
N THR A 11 -13.14 -2.42 -2.20
CA THR A 11 -13.58 -3.19 -1.04
C THR A 11 -13.42 -4.67 -1.31
N PHE A 12 -13.25 -5.46 -0.24
CA PHE A 12 -13.18 -6.92 -0.37
C PHE A 12 -14.36 -7.48 -1.18
N GLY A 13 -15.59 -7.00 -0.92
CA GLY A 13 -16.78 -7.44 -1.65
C GLY A 13 -16.69 -7.24 -3.16
N LYS A 14 -16.23 -6.05 -3.61
CA LYS A 14 -16.04 -5.74 -5.04
C LYS A 14 -14.96 -6.63 -5.67
N CYS A 15 -13.90 -6.92 -4.92
CA CYS A 15 -12.76 -7.70 -5.40
C CYS A 15 -12.94 -9.22 -5.27
N LYS A 16 -13.88 -9.69 -4.45
CA LYS A 16 -14.03 -11.12 -4.08
C LYS A 16 -14.29 -12.03 -5.27
N LEU A 17 -15.00 -11.55 -6.29
CA LEU A 17 -15.29 -12.31 -7.52
C LEU A 17 -14.07 -12.42 -8.43
N LEU A 18 -13.12 -11.48 -8.33
CA LEU A 18 -11.87 -11.48 -9.11
C LEU A 18 -10.79 -12.37 -8.48
N LEU A 19 -10.92 -12.66 -7.19
CA LEU A 19 -10.02 -13.57 -6.50
C LEU A 19 -10.26 -15.01 -6.95
N LYS A 20 -9.17 -15.72 -7.22
CA LYS A 20 -9.18 -17.19 -7.31
C LYS A 20 -9.57 -17.80 -5.96
N ASP A 21 -9.91 -19.08 -5.97
CA ASP A 21 -10.03 -19.85 -4.74
C ASP A 21 -8.70 -19.87 -3.98
N GLY A 22 -8.75 -19.69 -2.66
CA GLY A 22 -7.56 -19.47 -1.84
C GLY A 22 -7.02 -18.04 -1.86
N GLY A 23 -7.58 -17.17 -2.71
CA GLY A 23 -7.03 -15.83 -2.96
C GLY A 23 -7.14 -14.88 -1.77
N VAL A 24 -6.23 -13.90 -1.73
CA VAL A 24 -6.12 -12.94 -0.64
C VAL A 24 -6.38 -11.52 -1.14
N TYR A 25 -7.25 -10.81 -0.44
CA TYR A 25 -7.38 -9.36 -0.51
C TYR A 25 -6.61 -8.74 0.66
N ILE A 26 -5.70 -7.81 0.37
CA ILE A 26 -4.96 -7.06 1.37
C ILE A 26 -5.15 -5.56 1.11
N SER A 27 -5.31 -4.78 2.17
CA SER A 27 -5.60 -3.34 2.08
C SER A 27 -4.82 -2.55 3.11
N SER A 28 -4.21 -1.43 2.73
CA SER A 28 -3.61 -0.49 3.68
C SER A 28 -4.66 0.24 4.52
N GLU A 29 -5.84 0.46 3.92
CA GLU A 29 -6.94 1.21 4.54
C GLU A 29 -7.88 0.30 5.35
N LEU A 30 -8.51 0.87 6.38
CA LEU A 30 -9.54 0.21 7.20
C LEU A 30 -10.76 -0.26 6.38
N GLY A 31 -11.00 0.41 5.25
CA GLY A 31 -12.21 0.27 4.46
C GLY A 31 -13.43 0.94 5.11
N PRO A 32 -14.57 1.03 4.38
CA PRO A 32 -15.81 1.57 4.92
C PRO A 32 -16.20 0.90 6.24
N TYR A 33 -16.50 1.71 7.25
CA TYR A 33 -16.90 1.24 8.58
C TYR A 33 -15.91 0.26 9.25
N SER A 34 -14.62 0.37 8.91
CA SER A 34 -13.56 -0.53 9.40
C SER A 34 -13.76 -2.02 9.06
N GLN A 35 -14.52 -2.31 8.01
CA GLN A 35 -14.88 -3.67 7.60
C GLN A 35 -13.67 -4.61 7.41
N ASN A 36 -12.51 -4.09 6.99
CA ASN A 36 -11.35 -4.93 6.70
C ASN A 36 -10.80 -5.60 7.96
N ILE A 37 -10.91 -4.97 9.13
CA ILE A 37 -10.54 -5.58 10.41
C ILE A 37 -11.45 -6.77 10.70
N PHE A 38 -12.77 -6.57 10.61
CA PHE A 38 -13.75 -7.62 10.85
C PHE A 38 -13.58 -8.79 9.88
N PHE A 39 -13.41 -8.50 8.58
CA PHE A 39 -13.17 -9.53 7.59
C PHE A 39 -11.85 -10.25 7.78
N ALA A 40 -10.77 -9.57 8.19
CA ALA A 40 -9.48 -10.21 8.45
C ALA A 40 -9.60 -11.31 9.52
N VAL A 41 -10.40 -11.06 10.57
CA VAL A 41 -10.69 -12.06 11.60
C VAL A 41 -11.58 -13.16 11.03
N PHE A 42 -12.73 -12.82 10.45
CA PHE A 42 -13.74 -13.80 10.05
C PHE A 42 -13.32 -14.70 8.89
N THR A 43 -12.75 -14.12 7.83
CA THR A 43 -12.35 -14.86 6.62
C THR A 43 -11.12 -15.74 6.82
N SER A 44 -10.40 -15.57 7.93
CA SER A 44 -9.31 -16.48 8.31
C SER A 44 -9.82 -17.87 8.72
N ILE A 45 -11.07 -17.93 9.19
CA ILE A 45 -11.74 -19.14 9.70
C ILE A 45 -12.80 -19.64 8.70
N VAL A 46 -13.52 -18.72 8.04
CA VAL A 46 -14.68 -19.05 7.21
C VAL A 46 -14.45 -18.67 5.74
N GLY A 47 -14.66 -19.65 4.85
CA GLY A 47 -14.59 -19.47 3.40
C GLY A 47 -13.21 -19.78 2.82
N ASN A 48 -13.13 -19.78 1.48
CA ASN A 48 -11.92 -20.11 0.74
C ASN A 48 -11.10 -18.88 0.30
N LYS A 49 -11.56 -17.66 0.59
CA LYS A 49 -10.91 -16.39 0.20
C LYS A 49 -10.73 -15.53 1.44
N LYS A 50 -9.57 -14.90 1.58
CA LYS A 50 -9.14 -14.25 2.82
C LYS A 50 -8.97 -12.74 2.65
N VAL A 51 -9.22 -12.02 3.73
CA VAL A 51 -8.80 -10.63 3.91
C VAL A 51 -7.60 -10.62 4.86
N ILE A 52 -6.57 -9.87 4.52
CA ILE A 52 -5.45 -9.58 5.41
C ILE A 52 -5.44 -8.07 5.65
N PHE A 53 -5.52 -7.69 6.92
CA PHE A 53 -5.22 -6.33 7.33
C PHE A 53 -3.77 -6.29 7.82
N PRO A 54 -2.87 -5.56 7.14
CA PRO A 54 -1.45 -5.59 7.43
C PRO A 54 -1.16 -4.95 8.78
N VAL A 55 -0.46 -5.68 9.65
CA VAL A 55 0.13 -5.13 10.87
C VAL A 55 1.57 -4.72 10.56
N PRO A 56 2.00 -3.49 10.91
CA PRO A 56 3.36 -3.04 10.64
C PRO A 56 4.41 -3.94 11.30
N TYR A 57 5.45 -4.31 10.54
CA TYR A 57 6.63 -4.96 11.09
C TYR A 57 7.51 -3.96 11.86
N SER A 58 8.48 -4.46 12.63
CA SER A 58 9.49 -3.65 13.31
C SER A 58 10.23 -2.74 12.32
N ILE A 59 10.16 -1.43 12.53
CA ILE A 59 10.83 -0.41 11.70
C ILE A 59 12.33 -0.69 11.59
N GLN A 60 12.99 -1.06 12.69
CA GLN A 60 14.42 -1.36 12.71
C GLN A 60 14.78 -2.52 11.77
N LYS A 61 13.96 -3.58 11.75
CA LYS A 61 14.16 -4.71 10.84
C LYS A 61 13.85 -4.32 9.39
N THR A 62 12.76 -3.61 9.17
CA THR A 62 12.32 -3.21 7.83
C THR A 62 13.29 -2.25 7.16
N ILE A 63 13.83 -1.25 7.87
CA ILE A 63 14.82 -0.31 7.32
C ILE A 63 16.08 -1.07 6.86
N LEU A 64 16.60 -1.98 7.68
CA LEU A 64 17.78 -2.78 7.32
C LEU A 64 17.52 -3.67 6.11
N TYR A 65 16.33 -4.28 6.05
CA TYR A 65 15.92 -5.11 4.91
C TYR A 65 15.81 -4.29 3.61
N ILE A 66 15.14 -3.14 3.63
CA ILE A 66 15.01 -2.28 2.45
C ILE A 66 16.38 -1.75 2.00
N ASN A 67 17.26 -1.37 2.94
CA ASN A 67 18.62 -0.93 2.62
C ASN A 67 19.43 -2.03 1.91
N ASP A 68 19.30 -3.29 2.33
CA ASP A 68 19.94 -4.42 1.64
C ASP A 68 19.41 -4.59 0.21
N LEU A 69 18.09 -4.45 0.00
CA LEU A 69 17.50 -4.52 -1.34
C LEU A 69 17.97 -3.37 -2.25
N LEU A 70 18.08 -2.15 -1.72
CA LEU A 70 18.62 -0.99 -2.43
C LEU A 70 20.06 -1.23 -2.86
N LYS A 71 20.93 -1.68 -1.94
CA LYS A 71 22.35 -1.98 -2.22
C LYS A 71 22.55 -3.08 -3.26
N LYS A 72 21.61 -4.02 -3.33
CA LYS A 72 21.61 -5.14 -4.29
C LYS A 72 20.86 -4.81 -5.59
N GLU A 73 20.37 -3.57 -5.73
CA GLU A 73 19.55 -3.13 -6.87
C GLU A 73 18.30 -4.00 -7.11
N LYS A 74 17.85 -4.73 -6.09
CA LYS A 74 16.62 -5.54 -6.12
C LYS A 74 15.37 -4.69 -5.89
N PHE A 75 15.56 -3.49 -5.37
CA PHE A 75 14.54 -2.47 -5.26
C PHE A 75 15.13 -1.16 -5.78
N VAL A 76 14.53 -0.59 -6.81
CA VAL A 76 14.91 0.70 -7.38
C VAL A 76 13.72 1.64 -7.20
N PRO A 77 13.78 2.60 -6.24
CA PRO A 77 12.69 3.51 -6.01
C PRO A 77 12.52 4.45 -7.20
N ILE A 78 11.29 4.60 -7.67
CA ILE A 78 10.96 5.57 -8.72
C ILE A 78 10.81 6.93 -8.05
N ILE A 79 11.70 7.86 -8.40
CA ILE A 79 11.57 9.27 -8.07
C ILE A 79 10.87 9.93 -9.24
N ASP A 80 9.69 10.50 -8.98
CA ASP A 80 8.87 11.15 -9.99
C ASP A 80 9.37 12.57 -10.25
N ARG A 81 9.45 13.37 -9.18
CA ARG A 81 9.87 14.78 -9.23
C ARG A 81 10.62 15.17 -7.98
N GLU A 82 11.42 16.21 -8.14
CA GLU A 82 12.14 16.87 -7.08
C GLU A 82 11.75 18.35 -7.06
N TYR A 83 11.44 18.86 -5.88
CA TYR A 83 11.12 20.27 -5.66
C TYR A 83 12.06 20.85 -4.61
N PRO A 84 12.56 22.08 -4.77
CA PRO A 84 13.26 22.76 -3.69
C PRO A 84 12.25 23.15 -2.60
N LEU A 85 12.73 23.34 -1.37
CA LEU A 85 11.87 23.62 -0.20
C LEU A 85 10.95 24.84 -0.39
N GLU A 86 11.41 25.86 -1.12
CA GLU A 86 10.63 27.07 -1.41
C GLU A 86 9.35 26.78 -2.21
N ASP A 87 9.35 25.68 -2.96
CA ASP A 87 8.25 25.23 -3.82
C ASP A 87 7.40 24.12 -3.19
N ILE A 88 7.47 23.92 -1.86
CA ILE A 88 6.73 22.88 -1.15
C ILE A 88 5.21 22.94 -1.44
N SER A 89 4.62 24.12 -1.58
CA SER A 89 3.19 24.26 -1.94
C SER A 89 2.87 23.59 -3.28
N LYS A 90 3.73 23.79 -4.30
CA LYS A 90 3.56 23.19 -5.63
C LYS A 90 3.73 21.67 -5.59
N ALA A 91 4.64 21.18 -4.75
CA ALA A 91 4.82 19.74 -4.55
C ALA A 91 3.53 19.09 -4.00
N TYR A 92 2.88 19.72 -3.02
CA TYR A 92 1.60 19.26 -2.49
C TYR A 92 0.47 19.34 -3.53
N GLU A 93 0.34 20.46 -4.25
CA GLU A 93 -0.66 20.60 -5.32
C GLU A 93 -0.53 19.46 -6.35
N TYR A 94 0.68 19.14 -6.78
CA TYR A 94 0.95 18.02 -7.68
C TYR A 94 0.55 16.68 -7.07
N VAL A 95 0.98 16.37 -5.85
CA VAL A 95 0.66 15.08 -5.19
C VAL A 95 -0.85 14.88 -5.03
N LEU A 96 -1.59 15.95 -4.74
CA LEU A 96 -3.05 15.92 -4.56
C LEU A 96 -3.81 15.65 -5.86
N THR A 97 -3.23 15.89 -7.04
CA THR A 97 -3.84 15.49 -8.31
C THR A 97 -4.00 13.97 -8.45
N GLY A 98 -3.17 13.20 -7.72
CA GLY A 98 -3.12 11.75 -7.83
C GLY A 98 -2.39 11.25 -9.08
N GLU A 99 -1.75 12.13 -9.85
CA GLU A 99 -1.01 11.78 -11.08
C GLU A 99 0.41 11.28 -10.83
N LYS A 100 0.87 11.28 -9.57
CA LYS A 100 2.23 10.88 -9.23
C LYS A 100 2.52 9.43 -9.61
N THR A 101 3.63 9.21 -10.31
CA THR A 101 4.09 7.87 -10.75
C THR A 101 5.12 7.25 -9.81
N GLY A 102 5.65 8.05 -8.89
CA GLY A 102 6.66 7.67 -7.92
C GLY A 102 6.63 8.54 -6.66
N ASN A 103 7.74 8.57 -5.93
CA ASN A 103 7.90 9.49 -4.81
C ASN A 103 8.28 10.88 -5.31
N VAL A 104 7.69 11.89 -4.68
CA VAL A 104 8.11 13.28 -4.82
C VAL A 104 9.06 13.59 -3.68
N ILE A 105 10.25 14.11 -4.00
CA ILE A 105 11.27 14.44 -3.01
C ILE A 105 11.39 15.95 -2.86
N ILE A 106 11.70 16.40 -1.65
CA ILE A 106 11.99 17.80 -1.35
C ILE A 106 13.51 17.92 -1.15
N ASN A 107 14.13 18.78 -1.94
CA ASN A 107 15.53 19.14 -1.81
C ASN A 107 15.66 20.30 -0.81
N ILE A 108 16.55 20.12 0.18
CA ILE A 108 16.75 21.04 1.32
C ILE A 108 18.20 21.49 1.33
#